data_AF-A0A923YD54-F1
#
_entry.id   AF-A0A923YD54-F1
#
_cell.length_a   1.000
_cell.length_b   1.000
_cell.length_c   1.000
_cell.angle_alpha   90.00
_cell.angle_beta   90.00
_cell.angle_gamma   90.00
#
_symmetry.space_group_name_H-M   'P 1'
#
loop_
_entity.id
_entity.type
_entity.pdbx_description
1 polymer ?
#
loop_
_entity_poly.entity_id
_entity_poly.type
_entity_poly.pdbx_seq_one_letter_code
_entity_poly.pdbx_strand_id
1 'polypeptide(L)'
;MAWLFPGVLKNIDRELLKYAGNWGEYRRNYLCVRLYIITSSLLFVEAAYYLYFLAFENVLLICGQALLYVFLIYLFYKGKMLLAKNITFLLTNIMVFCIASLFGRAAYQHLILIPLIIASVFFYSDREFKYMLAALVLSVANLIVLELTDYQLLKNVVLSEIVFRFDKLIVVLMTLGTSFYMLYELMKMNINMEEKLKRLNGNLQIRNTKLRTSNDDLDSFVYRASHDLRSPLASIMGVINIVKTEQDVMKIKEYMTYQERSVKKLDDLIQDILDLSRNARLDIFIEPVDLKLFIKSCVESFSYMEEFKKVEILIDVPDGFIVNTDTRRLKV
;
A
#
# COMPACT_ATOMS: atom_id res chain seq x y z
N MET A 1 20.39 1.97 20.84
CA MET A 1 19.15 2.40 21.55
C MET A 1 18.02 1.37 21.60
N ALA A 2 18.08 0.22 20.91
CA ALA A 2 17.05 -0.83 21.00
C ALA A 2 17.06 -1.67 22.31
N TRP A 3 17.98 -1.38 23.25
CA TRP A 3 18.28 -2.23 24.39
C TRP A 3 17.67 -1.78 25.74
N LEU A 4 17.13 -0.55 25.84
CA LEU A 4 16.77 -0.01 27.16
C LEU A 4 15.34 -0.36 27.63
N PHE A 5 14.36 -0.60 26.74
CA PHE A 5 12.97 -0.92 27.15
C PHE A 5 12.19 -1.77 26.14
N PRO A 6 12.55 -3.05 25.90
CA PRO A 6 11.91 -3.89 24.88
C PRO A 6 10.39 -4.07 25.07
N GLY A 7 9.90 -4.10 26.32
CA GLY A 7 8.46 -4.22 26.61
C GLY A 7 7.65 -2.94 26.34
N VAL A 8 8.21 -1.76 26.60
CA VAL A 8 7.54 -0.47 26.40
C VAL A 8 7.43 -0.16 24.91
N LEU A 9 8.51 -0.34 24.16
CA LEU A 9 8.52 -0.15 22.71
C LEU A 9 7.58 -1.12 22.00
N LYS A 10 7.52 -2.39 22.42
CA LYS A 10 6.59 -3.38 21.84
C LYS A 10 5.12 -3.01 22.04
N ASN A 11 4.76 -2.43 23.19
CA ASN A 11 3.39 -1.94 23.42
C ASN A 11 3.11 -0.64 22.67
N ILE A 12 4.08 0.27 22.57
CA ILE A 12 3.96 1.46 21.72
C ILE A 12 3.76 1.03 20.26
N ASP A 13 4.52 0.06 19.76
CA ASP A 13 4.34 -0.50 18.42
C ASP A 13 2.94 -1.11 18.27
N ARG A 14 2.45 -1.85 19.27
CA ARG A 14 1.08 -2.41 19.26
C ARG A 14 0.00 -1.32 19.18
N GLU A 15 0.15 -0.23 19.92
CA GLU A 15 -0.75 0.92 19.87
C GLU A 15 -0.64 1.67 18.53
N LEU A 16 0.58 1.83 18.00
CA LEU A 16 0.83 2.42 16.69
C LEU A 16 0.23 1.57 15.57
N LEU A 17 0.23 0.25 15.67
CA LEU A 17 -0.36 -0.67 14.69
C LEU A 17 -1.87 -0.45 14.50
N LYS A 18 -2.58 0.20 15.44
CA LYS A 18 -3.97 0.64 15.22
C LYS A 18 -4.09 1.62 14.05
N TYR A 19 -2.99 2.32 13.72
CA TYR A 19 -2.85 3.22 12.59
C TYR A 19 -2.21 2.54 11.37
N ALA A 20 -2.00 1.22 11.36
CA ALA A 20 -1.39 0.52 10.23
C ALA A 20 -2.20 0.65 8.92
N GLY A 21 -3.52 0.87 9.03
CA GLY A 21 -4.38 1.21 7.88
C GLY A 21 -4.04 2.56 7.23
N ASN A 22 -3.35 3.44 7.96
CA ASN A 22 -2.80 4.70 7.48
C ASN A 22 -1.29 4.75 7.78
N TRP A 23 -0.48 4.10 6.93
CA TRP A 23 0.97 4.02 7.07
C TRP A 23 1.68 5.38 7.30
N GLY A 24 1.11 6.48 6.78
CA GLY A 24 1.63 7.82 7.02
C GLY A 24 1.49 8.25 8.48
N GLU A 25 0.34 7.98 9.09
CA GLU A 25 0.04 8.31 10.48
C GLU A 25 0.84 7.46 11.47
N TYR A 26 0.98 6.15 11.19
CA TYR A 26 1.90 5.27 11.91
C TYR A 26 3.31 5.85 11.96
N ARG A 27 3.86 6.24 10.79
CA ARG A 27 5.24 6.72 10.69
C ARG A 27 5.46 8.05 11.40
N ARG A 28 4.51 8.99 11.29
CA ARG A 28 4.56 10.29 12.00
C ARG A 28 4.57 10.10 13.52
N ASN A 29 3.67 9.27 14.04
CA ASN A 29 3.59 8.98 15.47
C ASN A 29 4.84 8.24 15.98
N TYR A 30 5.39 7.31 15.20
CA TYR A 30 6.64 6.64 15.52
C TYR A 30 7.83 7.62 15.57
N LEU A 31 7.89 8.58 14.65
CA LEU A 31 8.94 9.61 14.67
C LEU A 31 8.83 10.50 15.91
N CYS A 32 7.61 10.89 16.32
CA CYS A 32 7.39 11.66 17.56
C CYS A 32 8.03 10.97 18.77
N VAL A 33 7.75 9.67 18.94
CA VAL A 33 8.29 8.90 20.08
C VAL A 33 9.82 8.83 20.02
N ARG A 34 10.40 8.58 18.84
CA ARG A 34 11.87 8.58 18.68
C ARG A 34 12.48 9.92 19.06
N LEU A 35 11.86 11.01 18.66
CA LEU A 35 12.33 12.35 19.00
C LEU A 35 12.19 12.64 20.49
N TYR A 36 11.12 12.22 21.16
CA TYR A 36 11.00 12.39 22.61
C TYR A 36 12.08 11.60 23.36
N ILE A 37 12.41 10.39 22.91
CA ILE A 37 13.49 9.60 23.49
C ILE A 37 14.85 10.31 23.29
N ILE A 38 15.11 10.80 22.08
CA ILE A 38 16.35 11.52 21.77
C ILE A 38 16.44 12.81 22.60
N THR A 39 15.39 13.64 22.61
CA THR A 39 15.35 14.89 23.35
C THR A 39 15.48 14.67 24.85
N SER A 40 14.77 13.69 25.43
CA SER A 40 14.92 13.34 26.85
C SER A 40 16.36 12.93 27.18
N SER A 41 16.99 12.12 26.31
CA SER A 41 18.38 11.69 26.48
C SER A 41 19.36 12.88 26.42
N LEU A 42 19.15 13.81 25.47
CA LEU A 42 19.97 15.02 25.34
C LEU A 42 19.83 15.93 26.57
N LEU A 43 18.62 16.10 27.11
CA LEU A 43 18.38 16.89 28.32
C LEU A 43 19.06 16.28 29.55
N PHE A 44 19.12 14.95 29.67
CA PHE A 44 19.88 14.32 30.77
C PHE A 44 21.39 14.58 30.65
N VAL A 45 21.94 14.56 29.44
CA VAL A 45 23.35 14.90 29.20
C VAL A 45 23.62 16.36 29.55
N GLU A 46 22.71 17.26 29.17
CA GLU A 46 22.77 18.67 29.51
C GLU A 46 22.69 18.91 31.02
N ALA A 47 21.78 18.23 31.72
CA ALA A 47 21.69 18.29 33.18
C ALA A 47 22.99 17.86 33.87
N ALA A 48 23.63 16.79 33.38
CA ALA A 48 24.91 16.32 33.89
C ALA A 48 26.04 17.33 33.66
N TYR A 49 26.03 18.04 32.52
CA TYR A 49 26.95 19.13 32.25
C TYR A 49 26.76 20.29 33.24
N TYR A 50 25.53 20.76 33.45
CA TYR A 50 25.25 21.83 34.43
C TYR A 50 25.62 21.43 35.86
N LEU A 51 25.45 20.16 36.23
CA LEU A 51 25.88 19.62 37.51
C LEU A 51 27.41 19.68 37.68
N TYR A 52 28.18 19.34 36.64
CA TYR A 52 29.64 19.39 36.66
C TYR A 52 30.17 20.81 36.88
N PHE A 53 29.50 21.82 36.32
CA PHE A 53 29.85 23.24 36.50
C PHE A 53 29.24 23.88 37.76
N LEU A 54 28.67 23.08 38.68
CA LEU A 54 28.06 23.54 39.95
C LEU A 54 26.92 24.56 39.76
N ALA A 55 26.25 24.55 38.61
CA ALA A 55 25.15 25.44 38.28
C ALA A 55 23.79 24.81 38.67
N PHE A 56 23.62 24.53 39.97
CA PHE A 56 22.50 23.73 40.51
C PHE A 56 21.11 24.30 40.23
N GLU A 57 20.97 25.62 40.13
CA GLU A 57 19.68 26.29 39.87
C GLU A 57 19.05 25.83 38.54
N ASN A 58 19.87 25.52 37.53
CA ASN A 58 19.41 25.09 36.21
C ASN A 58 19.14 23.58 36.13
N VAL A 59 19.80 22.77 36.97
CA VAL A 59 19.67 21.30 36.95
C VAL A 59 18.24 20.86 37.24
N LEU A 60 17.56 21.51 38.19
CA LEU A 60 16.19 21.15 38.55
C LEU A 60 15.21 21.39 37.39
N LEU A 61 15.38 22.50 36.66
CA LEU A 61 14.54 22.84 35.50
C LEU A 61 14.73 21.83 34.37
N ILE A 62 15.99 21.47 34.07
CA ILE A 62 16.33 20.53 33.00
C ILE A 62 15.83 19.11 33.34
N CYS A 63 16.01 18.66 34.59
CA CYS A 63 15.47 17.38 35.04
C CYS A 63 13.93 17.36 34.98
N GLY A 64 13.26 18.46 35.35
CA GLY A 64 11.81 18.59 35.22
C GLY A 64 11.35 18.45 33.76
N GLN A 65 12.08 19.07 32.83
CA GLN A 65 11.81 18.94 31.40
C GLN A 65 12.07 17.51 30.89
N ALA A 66 13.15 16.86 31.31
CA ALA A 66 13.44 15.48 30.94
C ALA A 66 12.33 14.52 31.42
N LEU A 67 11.83 14.71 32.64
CA LEU A 67 10.72 13.95 33.20
C LEU A 67 9.40 14.20 32.45
N LEU A 68 9.16 15.42 31.98
CA LEU A 68 8.02 15.71 31.11
C LEU A 68 8.08 14.87 29.82
N TYR A 69 9.23 14.78 29.15
CA TYR A 69 9.37 13.92 27.96
C TYR A 69 9.17 12.43 28.27
N VAL A 70 9.59 11.96 29.44
CA VAL A 70 9.29 10.60 29.90
C VAL A 70 7.78 10.39 30.10
N PHE A 71 7.09 11.36 30.71
CA PHE A 71 5.63 11.32 30.85
C PHE A 71 4.91 11.36 29.50
N LEU A 72 5.42 12.12 28.53
CA LEU A 72 4.90 12.15 27.17
C LEU A 72 5.03 10.79 26.47
N ILE A 73 6.16 10.09 26.63
CA ILE A 73 6.34 8.71 26.15
C ILE A 73 5.31 7.77 26.82
N TYR A 74 5.03 7.95 28.10
CA TYR A 74 3.99 7.20 28.80
C TYR A 74 2.58 7.46 28.24
N LEU A 75 2.24 8.70 27.85
CA LEU A 75 0.98 8.98 27.17
C LEU A 75 0.85 8.26 25.83
N PHE A 76 1.96 8.16 25.07
CA PHE A 76 2.02 7.35 23.85
C PHE A 76 1.81 5.86 24.15
N TYR A 77 2.42 5.34 25.22
CA TYR A 77 2.17 3.96 25.69
C TYR A 77 0.70 3.71 26.04
N LYS A 78 -0.03 4.72 26.53
CA LYS A 78 -1.48 4.66 26.80
C LYS A 78 -2.36 4.93 25.56
N GLY A 79 -1.79 5.12 24.38
CA GLY A 79 -2.52 5.40 23.14
C GLY A 79 -3.06 6.85 23.03
N LYS A 80 -2.72 7.75 23.96
CA LYS A 80 -3.17 9.15 23.97
C LYS A 80 -2.24 10.07 23.15
N MET A 81 -2.07 9.74 21.86
CA MET A 81 -1.04 10.35 20.99
C MET A 81 -1.27 11.85 20.73
N LEU A 82 -2.49 12.24 20.33
CA LEU A 82 -2.82 13.65 20.07
C LEU A 82 -2.63 14.52 21.31
N LEU A 83 -3.04 14.03 22.48
CA LEU A 83 -2.86 14.74 23.74
C LEU A 83 -1.36 14.96 24.04
N ALA A 84 -0.54 13.92 23.85
CA ALA A 84 0.90 14.04 24.04
C ALA A 84 1.54 15.06 23.09
N LYS A 85 1.17 15.06 21.80
CA LYS A 85 1.64 16.07 20.83
C LYS A 85 1.28 17.48 21.30
N ASN A 86 0.00 17.73 21.62
CA ASN A 86 -0.48 19.04 22.04
C ASN A 86 0.24 19.54 23.31
N ILE A 87 0.39 18.68 24.32
CA ILE A 87 1.11 19.01 25.56
C ILE A 87 2.58 19.33 25.23
N THR A 88 3.22 18.57 24.34
CA THR A 88 4.60 18.82 23.95
C THR A 88 4.76 20.18 23.29
N PHE A 89 3.94 20.50 22.29
CA PHE A 89 4.03 21.78 21.60
C PHE A 89 3.73 22.95 22.53
N LEU A 90 2.74 22.82 23.41
CA LEU A 90 2.41 23.87 24.37
C LEU A 90 3.55 24.12 25.36
N LEU A 91 4.00 23.08 26.05
CA LEU A 91 4.98 23.21 27.13
C LEU A 91 6.38 23.56 26.62
N THR A 92 6.81 22.96 25.50
CA THR A 92 8.11 23.32 24.90
C THR A 92 8.12 24.76 24.40
N ASN A 93 7.01 25.26 23.85
CA ASN A 93 6.88 26.67 23.47
C ASN A 93 7.01 27.61 24.66
N ILE A 94 6.25 27.37 25.73
CA ILE A 94 6.31 28.19 26.95
C ILE A 94 7.72 28.17 27.52
N MET A 95 8.35 26.99 27.57
CA MET A 95 9.70 26.85 28.12
C MET A 95 10.73 27.60 27.30
N VAL A 96 10.75 27.44 25.98
CA VAL A 96 11.69 28.15 25.09
C VAL A 96 11.47 29.66 25.18
N PHE A 97 10.23 30.11 25.24
CA PHE A 97 9.91 31.53 25.42
C PHE A 97 10.46 32.09 26.74
N CYS A 98 10.21 31.41 27.85
CA CYS A 98 10.70 31.83 29.16
C CYS A 98 12.23 31.87 29.20
N ILE A 99 12.89 30.80 28.73
CA ILE A 99 14.36 30.70 28.72
C ILE A 99 14.96 31.77 27.79
N ALA A 100 14.45 31.94 26.58
CA ALA A 100 14.92 32.96 25.65
C ALA A 100 14.76 34.38 26.21
N SER A 101 13.69 34.63 26.98
CA SER A 101 13.50 35.91 27.64
C SER A 101 14.33 36.09 28.92
N LEU A 102 14.75 35.03 29.61
CA LEU A 102 15.59 35.11 30.81
C LEU A 102 17.07 35.32 30.48
N PHE A 103 17.56 34.68 29.41
CA PHE A 103 18.97 34.75 29.00
C PHE A 103 19.23 35.78 27.88
N GLY A 104 18.15 36.33 27.30
CA GLY A 104 18.22 37.33 26.24
C GLY A 104 18.67 36.78 24.88
N ARG A 105 18.69 37.68 23.89
CA ARG A 105 18.95 37.34 22.47
C ARG A 105 20.28 36.60 22.25
N ALA A 106 21.34 37.00 22.96
CA ALA A 106 22.69 36.51 22.74
C ALA A 106 22.87 35.01 23.05
N ALA A 107 21.96 34.43 23.85
CA ALA A 107 21.96 33.02 24.25
C ALA A 107 21.43 32.07 23.17
N TYR A 108 20.76 32.60 22.12
CA TYR A 108 20.25 31.82 20.98
C TYR A 108 19.22 30.73 21.30
N GLN A 109 18.67 30.72 22.51
CA GLN A 109 17.67 29.75 22.98
C GLN A 109 16.39 29.73 22.11
N HIS A 110 16.04 30.87 21.51
CA HIS A 110 14.91 30.98 20.56
C HIS A 110 15.09 30.16 19.27
N LEU A 111 16.32 29.76 18.91
CA LEU A 111 16.58 28.95 17.71
C LEU A 111 15.90 27.58 17.79
N ILE A 112 15.61 27.06 18.98
CA ILE A 112 14.85 25.81 19.21
C ILE A 112 13.43 25.91 18.62
N LEU A 113 12.88 27.11 18.43
CA LEU A 113 11.58 27.28 17.76
C LEU A 113 11.61 26.84 16.29
N ILE A 114 12.77 26.85 15.63
CA ILE A 114 12.90 26.44 14.21
C ILE A 114 12.53 24.96 14.01
N PRO A 115 13.20 23.98 14.67
CA PRO A 115 12.82 22.58 14.56
C PRO A 115 11.42 22.33 15.13
N LEU A 116 10.94 23.13 16.08
CA LEU A 116 9.59 23.01 16.62
C LEU A 116 8.52 23.41 15.57
N ILE A 117 8.75 24.48 14.81
CA ILE A 117 7.91 24.88 13.67
C ILE A 117 7.86 23.76 12.63
N ILE A 118 9.02 23.21 12.24
CA ILE A 118 9.09 22.08 11.29
C ILE A 118 8.34 20.85 11.84
N ALA A 119 8.55 20.52 13.11
CA ALA A 119 7.89 19.41 13.77
C ALA A 119 6.37 19.57 13.82
N SER A 120 5.86 20.80 13.97
CA SER A 120 4.42 21.05 14.00
C SER A 120 3.76 20.65 12.67
N VAL A 121 4.38 20.91 11.53
CA VAL A 121 3.83 20.51 10.22
C VAL A 121 3.91 18.98 10.01
N PHE A 122 4.93 18.34 10.60
CA PHE A 122 5.16 16.91 10.39
C PHE A 122 4.36 15.99 11.33
N PHE A 123 4.18 16.36 12.60
CA PHE A 123 3.66 15.44 13.61
C PHE A 123 2.15 15.23 13.54
N TYR A 124 1.40 16.21 13.06
CA TYR A 124 -0.06 16.09 12.98
C TYR A 124 -0.50 15.41 11.68
N SER A 125 -1.56 14.61 11.76
CA SER A 125 -2.21 14.03 10.59
C SER A 125 -3.17 15.02 9.94
N ASP A 126 -3.64 14.71 8.72
CA ASP A 126 -4.60 15.56 8.01
C ASP A 126 -5.90 15.79 8.80
N ARG A 127 -6.28 14.81 9.63
CA ARG A 127 -7.45 14.90 10.53
C ARG A 127 -7.20 15.84 11.71
N GLU A 128 -5.95 16.07 12.07
CA GLU A 128 -5.50 16.89 13.19
C GLU A 128 -5.10 18.31 12.77
N PHE A 129 -5.46 18.74 11.54
CA PHE A 129 -5.03 20.01 10.93
C PHE A 129 -5.23 21.26 11.81
N LYS A 130 -6.33 21.32 12.58
CA LYS A 130 -6.59 22.45 13.49
C LYS A 130 -5.54 22.54 14.61
N TYR A 131 -5.09 21.40 15.14
CA TYR A 131 -4.05 21.34 16.18
C TYR A 131 -2.67 21.65 15.60
N MET A 132 -2.42 21.19 14.37
CA MET A 132 -1.23 21.56 13.60
C MET A 132 -1.11 23.08 13.46
N LEU A 133 -2.17 23.73 12.97
CA LEU A 133 -2.21 25.17 12.77
C LEU A 133 -2.03 25.91 14.10
N ALA A 134 -2.68 25.47 15.16
CA ALA A 134 -2.53 26.07 16.49
C ALA A 134 -1.08 25.97 17.01
N ALA A 135 -0.43 24.82 16.87
CA ALA A 135 0.96 24.62 17.29
C ALA A 135 1.95 25.45 16.46
N LEU A 136 1.71 25.55 15.15
CA LEU A 136 2.50 26.39 14.23
C LEU A 136 2.38 27.87 14.59
N VAL A 137 1.15 28.36 14.72
CA VAL A 137 0.85 29.75 15.08
C VAL A 137 1.44 30.09 16.44
N LEU A 138 1.31 29.22 17.45
CA LEU A 138 1.92 29.43 18.76
C LEU A 138 3.44 29.62 18.66
N SER A 139 4.12 28.77 17.89
CA SER A 139 5.58 28.82 17.74
C SER A 139 6.04 30.07 17.00
N VAL A 140 5.34 30.45 15.93
CA VAL A 140 5.62 31.67 15.17
C VAL A 140 5.30 32.92 15.98
N ALA A 141 4.18 32.94 16.70
CA ALA A 141 3.78 34.06 17.55
C ALA A 141 4.80 34.29 18.68
N ASN A 142 5.28 33.22 19.34
CA ASN A 142 6.32 33.34 20.35
C ASN A 142 7.61 33.95 19.79
N LEU A 143 8.03 33.52 18.59
CA LEU A 143 9.21 34.09 17.93
C LEU A 143 9.02 35.59 17.64
N ILE A 144 7.84 35.98 17.14
CA ILE A 144 7.52 37.39 16.86
C ILE A 144 7.52 38.20 18.16
N VAL A 145 6.88 37.72 19.22
CA VAL A 145 6.83 38.43 20.51
C VAL A 145 8.23 38.60 21.10
N LEU A 146 9.08 37.57 21.04
CA LEU A 146 10.47 37.66 21.50
C LEU A 146 11.27 38.73 20.74
N GLU A 147 11.11 38.78 19.41
CA GLU A 147 11.82 39.77 18.59
C GLU A 147 11.28 41.19 18.82
N LEU A 148 9.96 41.37 18.97
CA LEU A 148 9.34 42.68 19.25
C LEU A 148 9.69 43.24 20.63
N THR A 149 10.02 42.38 21.58
CA THR A 149 10.35 42.77 22.97
C THR A 149 11.85 42.83 23.24
N ASP A 150 12.69 42.66 22.21
CA ASP A 150 14.14 42.54 22.33
C ASP A 150 14.58 41.53 23.41
N TYR A 151 13.75 40.50 23.65
CA TYR A 151 13.97 39.43 24.63
C TYR A 151 14.01 39.93 26.09
N GLN A 152 13.48 41.12 26.41
CA GLN A 152 13.57 41.75 27.74
C GLN A 152 12.30 41.61 28.59
N LEU A 153 11.44 40.63 28.29
CA LEU A 153 10.16 40.43 29.00
C LEU A 153 10.32 39.93 30.44
N LEU A 154 11.38 39.17 30.72
CA LEU A 154 11.71 38.62 32.03
C LEU A 154 13.05 39.16 32.50
N LYS A 155 13.32 39.04 33.82
CA LYS A 155 14.55 39.54 34.42
C LYS A 155 15.76 38.77 33.89
N ASN A 156 16.75 39.50 33.38
CA ASN A 156 17.97 38.90 32.85
C ASN A 156 18.76 38.17 33.93
N VAL A 157 19.05 36.89 33.68
CA VAL A 157 19.96 36.07 34.49
C VAL A 157 21.35 36.14 33.87
N VAL A 158 22.35 36.53 34.66
CA VAL A 158 23.74 36.61 34.21
C VAL A 158 24.45 35.30 34.54
N LEU A 159 24.81 34.54 33.51
CA LEU A 159 25.68 33.36 33.63
C LEU A 159 27.15 33.76 33.54
N SER A 160 28.03 32.88 34.03
CA SER A 160 29.46 33.02 33.75
C SER A 160 29.73 32.94 32.24
N GLU A 161 30.70 33.70 31.74
CA GLU A 161 30.96 33.82 30.30
C GLU A 161 31.30 32.46 29.65
N ILE A 162 31.99 31.58 30.39
CA ILE A 162 32.34 30.23 29.95
C ILE A 162 31.07 29.40 29.75
N VAL A 163 30.20 29.32 30.75
CA VAL A 163 28.95 28.54 30.68
C VAL A 163 28.06 29.07 29.55
N PHE A 164 27.97 30.40 29.40
CA PHE A 164 27.20 31.04 28.34
C PHE A 164 27.69 30.70 26.93
N ARG A 165 29.01 30.67 26.70
CA ARG A 165 29.59 30.32 25.39
C ARG A 165 29.34 28.85 25.03
N PHE A 166 29.45 27.94 26.00
CA PHE A 166 29.20 26.51 25.78
C PHE A 166 27.71 26.22 25.56
N ASP A 167 26.82 26.79 26.38
CA ASP A 167 25.37 26.64 26.25
C ASP A 167 24.90 27.06 24.84
N LYS A 168 25.34 28.24 24.40
CA LYS A 168 25.10 28.74 23.04
C LYS A 168 25.53 27.75 21.95
N LEU A 169 26.72 27.16 22.08
CA LEU A 169 27.21 26.18 21.12
C LEU A 169 26.34 24.91 21.11
N ILE A 170 25.95 24.43 22.29
CA ILE A 170 25.08 23.26 22.45
C ILE A 170 23.73 23.51 21.78
N VAL A 171 23.08 24.65 22.05
CA VAL A 171 21.78 25.01 21.48
C VAL A 171 21.83 25.07 19.95
N VAL A 172 22.89 25.68 19.39
CA VAL A 172 23.05 25.76 17.92
C VAL A 172 23.24 24.36 17.33
N LEU A 173 24.10 23.53 17.92
CA LEU A 173 24.34 22.16 17.44
C LEU A 173 23.08 21.28 17.56
N MET A 174 22.35 21.38 18.68
CA MET A 174 21.08 20.68 18.87
C MET A 174 20.02 21.14 17.86
N THR A 175 19.91 22.44 17.62
CA THR A 175 18.94 23.00 16.66
C THR A 175 19.24 22.53 15.24
N LEU A 176 20.51 22.62 14.81
CA LEU A 176 20.93 22.16 13.49
C LEU A 176 20.78 20.64 13.35
N GLY A 177 21.20 19.87 14.35
CA GLY A 177 21.10 18.41 14.33
C GLY A 177 19.66 17.92 14.26
N THR A 178 18.77 18.50 15.08
CA THR A 178 17.34 18.14 15.07
C THR A 178 16.66 18.60 13.78
N SER A 179 16.95 19.80 13.28
CA SER A 179 16.40 20.29 12.01
C SER A 179 16.86 19.43 10.83
N PHE A 180 18.15 19.08 10.78
CA PHE A 180 18.69 18.21 9.73
C PHE A 180 18.08 16.81 9.78
N TYR A 181 17.94 16.24 10.99
CA TYR A 181 17.30 14.94 11.17
C TYR A 181 15.83 14.95 10.71
N MET A 182 15.08 16.01 11.02
CA MET A 182 13.69 16.19 10.56
C MET A 182 13.61 16.30 9.03
N LEU A 183 14.49 17.10 8.42
CA LEU A 183 14.57 17.24 6.96
C LEU A 183 14.93 15.91 6.27
N TYR A 184 15.86 15.15 6.84
CA TYR A 184 16.22 13.83 6.32
C TYR A 184 15.03 12.86 6.34
N GLU A 185 14.28 12.79 7.45
CA GLU A 185 13.10 11.92 7.53
C GLU A 185 11.98 12.37 6.58
N LEU A 186 11.81 13.67 6.38
CA LEU A 186 10.90 14.24 5.38
C LEU A 186 11.28 13.80 3.96
N MET A 187 12.55 13.97 3.57
CA MET A 187 13.04 13.55 2.25
C MET A 187 12.88 12.04 2.05
N LYS A 188 13.26 11.23 3.05
CA LYS A 188 13.12 9.77 3.01
C LYS A 188 11.66 9.35 2.90
N MET A 189 10.74 10.08 3.52
CA MET A 189 9.31 9.83 3.38
C MET A 189 8.82 10.16 1.97
N ASN A 190 9.25 11.29 1.41
CA ASN A 190 8.86 11.70 0.07
C ASN A 190 9.30 10.70 -1.01
N ILE A 191 10.58 10.30 -1.00
CA ILE A 191 11.14 9.32 -1.95
C ILE A 191 10.39 7.98 -1.87
N ASN A 192 10.17 7.47 -0.65
CA ASN A 192 9.45 6.21 -0.47
C ASN A 192 7.99 6.28 -0.94
N MET A 193 7.34 7.44 -0.83
CA MET A 193 5.98 7.65 -1.35
C MET A 193 5.98 7.67 -2.87
N GLU A 194 6.93 8.36 -3.48
CA GLU A 194 7.08 8.44 -4.93
C GLU A 194 7.34 7.07 -5.55
N GLU A 195 8.22 6.25 -4.95
CA GLU A 195 8.45 4.87 -5.38
C GLU A 195 7.20 4.00 -5.26
N LYS A 196 6.46 4.10 -4.15
CA LYS A 196 5.21 3.36 -3.96
C LYS A 196 4.17 3.76 -5.00
N LEU A 197 4.02 5.05 -5.29
CA LEU A 197 3.12 5.55 -6.32
C LEU A 197 3.51 5.02 -7.69
N LYS A 198 4.80 5.05 -8.04
CA LYS A 198 5.30 4.51 -9.32
C LYS A 198 5.01 3.01 -9.47
N ARG A 199 5.22 2.21 -8.42
CA ARG A 199 4.90 0.77 -8.41
C ARG A 199 3.39 0.52 -8.55
N LEU A 200 2.57 1.25 -7.80
CA LEU A 200 1.11 1.14 -7.88
C LEU A 200 0.60 1.49 -9.28
N ASN A 201 1.11 2.57 -9.88
CA ASN A 201 0.73 2.99 -11.22
C ASN A 201 1.15 1.95 -12.28
N GLY A 202 2.36 1.40 -12.18
CA GLY A 202 2.81 0.30 -13.06
C GLY A 202 1.91 -0.94 -12.93
N ASN A 203 1.54 -1.34 -11.71
CA ASN A 203 0.62 -2.45 -11.49
C ASN A 203 -0.78 -2.17 -12.04
N LEU A 204 -1.28 -0.94 -11.92
CA LEU A 204 -2.56 -0.53 -12.50
C LEU A 204 -2.52 -0.59 -14.03
N GLN A 205 -1.45 -0.12 -14.66
CA GLN A 205 -1.27 -0.20 -16.11
C GLN A 205 -1.27 -1.66 -16.59
N ILE A 206 -0.53 -2.56 -15.93
CA ILE A 206 -0.49 -3.99 -16.28
C ILE A 206 -1.88 -4.63 -16.13
N ARG A 207 -2.65 -4.29 -15.10
CA ARG A 207 -4.02 -4.81 -14.95
C ARG A 207 -4.94 -4.25 -16.03
N ASN A 208 -4.82 -2.97 -16.36
CA ASN A 208 -5.62 -2.32 -17.38
C ASN A 208 -5.36 -2.92 -18.77
N THR A 209 -4.09 -3.14 -19.12
CA THR A 209 -3.74 -3.80 -20.40
C THR A 209 -4.28 -5.23 -20.45
N LYS A 210 -4.13 -6.02 -19.38
CA LYS A 210 -4.72 -7.37 -19.32
C LYS A 210 -6.24 -7.35 -19.47
N LEU A 211 -6.91 -6.45 -18.78
CA LEU A 211 -8.37 -6.29 -18.90
C LEU A 211 -8.77 -5.92 -20.33
N ARG A 212 -8.06 -4.99 -20.96
CA ARG A 212 -8.31 -4.59 -22.33
C ARG A 212 -8.11 -5.75 -23.30
N THR A 213 -7.00 -6.48 -23.19
CA THR A 213 -6.76 -7.68 -24.02
C THR A 213 -7.86 -8.72 -23.83
N SER A 214 -8.25 -9.03 -22.59
CA SER A 214 -9.37 -9.95 -22.33
C SER A 214 -10.70 -9.45 -22.91
N ASN A 215 -10.92 -8.13 -22.92
CA ASN A 215 -12.12 -7.55 -23.53
C ASN A 215 -12.07 -7.68 -25.06
N ASP A 216 -10.94 -7.37 -25.69
CA ASP A 216 -10.74 -7.51 -27.14
C ASP A 216 -10.89 -8.98 -27.59
N ASP A 217 -10.40 -9.93 -26.79
CA ASP A 217 -10.58 -11.38 -27.01
C ASP A 217 -12.05 -11.79 -26.91
N LEU A 218 -12.78 -11.27 -25.92
CA LEU A 218 -14.21 -11.52 -25.75
C LEU A 218 -15.02 -10.95 -26.91
N ASP A 219 -14.75 -9.71 -27.32
CA ASP A 219 -15.41 -9.06 -28.45
C ASP A 219 -15.18 -9.86 -29.74
N SER A 220 -13.94 -10.33 -29.95
CA SER A 220 -13.58 -11.19 -31.08
C SER A 220 -14.33 -12.53 -31.05
N PHE A 221 -14.45 -13.15 -29.87
CA PHE A 221 -15.20 -14.38 -29.69
C PHE A 221 -16.69 -14.19 -30.02
N VAL A 222 -17.33 -13.17 -29.45
CA VAL A 222 -18.74 -12.85 -29.69
C VAL A 222 -19.01 -12.58 -31.17
N TYR A 223 -18.11 -11.84 -31.83
CA TYR A 223 -18.23 -11.57 -33.27
C TYR A 223 -18.19 -12.85 -34.10
N ARG A 224 -17.20 -13.73 -33.86
CA ARG A 224 -17.06 -15.01 -34.58
C ARG A 224 -18.26 -15.92 -34.35
N ALA A 225 -18.66 -16.11 -33.08
CA ALA A 225 -19.82 -16.92 -32.74
C ALA A 225 -21.09 -16.41 -33.46
N SER A 226 -21.32 -15.09 -33.47
CA SER A 226 -22.47 -14.51 -34.17
C SER A 226 -22.44 -14.75 -35.68
N HIS A 227 -21.27 -14.66 -36.31
CA HIS A 227 -21.10 -14.93 -37.73
C HIS A 227 -21.39 -16.40 -38.07
N ASP A 228 -20.83 -17.31 -37.29
CA ASP A 228 -20.90 -18.74 -37.55
C ASP A 228 -22.30 -19.30 -37.28
N LEU A 229 -23.05 -18.71 -36.35
CA LEU A 229 -24.48 -18.99 -36.14
C LEU A 229 -25.37 -18.45 -37.28
N ARG A 230 -25.00 -17.32 -37.91
CA ARG A 230 -25.81 -16.68 -38.97
C ARG A 230 -25.87 -17.52 -40.25
N SER A 231 -24.77 -18.18 -40.62
CA SER A 231 -24.68 -18.98 -41.85
C SER A 231 -25.71 -20.13 -41.93
N PRO A 232 -25.78 -21.07 -40.96
CA PRO A 232 -26.78 -22.13 -40.95
C PRO A 232 -28.21 -21.58 -40.81
N LEU A 233 -28.41 -20.49 -40.05
CA LEU A 233 -29.72 -19.85 -39.92
C LEU A 233 -30.21 -19.29 -41.28
N ALA A 234 -29.32 -18.63 -42.04
CA ALA A 234 -29.64 -18.14 -43.37
C ALA A 234 -29.94 -19.29 -44.35
N SER A 235 -29.19 -20.40 -44.25
CA SER A 235 -29.46 -21.63 -45.02
C SER A 235 -30.85 -22.19 -44.72
N ILE A 236 -31.22 -22.30 -43.44
CA ILE A 236 -32.56 -22.76 -43.00
C ILE A 236 -33.65 -21.85 -43.59
N MET A 237 -33.51 -20.53 -43.48
CA MET A 237 -34.50 -19.60 -44.06
C MET A 237 -34.60 -19.72 -45.58
N GLY A 238 -33.46 -19.89 -46.27
CA GLY A 238 -33.42 -20.06 -47.73
C GLY A 238 -34.19 -21.31 -48.17
N VAL A 239 -33.93 -22.44 -47.51
CA VAL A 239 -34.64 -23.71 -47.78
C VAL A 239 -36.14 -23.59 -47.50
N ILE A 240 -36.54 -22.95 -46.38
CA ILE A 240 -37.95 -22.68 -46.08
C ILE A 240 -38.63 -21.88 -47.20
N ASN A 241 -37.95 -20.89 -47.77
CA ASN A 241 -38.51 -20.08 -48.84
C ASN A 241 -38.68 -20.87 -50.15
N ILE A 242 -37.74 -21.75 -50.49
CA ILE A 242 -37.83 -22.63 -51.66
C ILE A 242 -39.01 -23.60 -51.51
N VAL A 243 -39.12 -24.24 -50.34
CA VAL A 243 -40.16 -25.24 -50.03
C VAL A 243 -41.56 -24.64 -50.12
N LYS A 244 -41.74 -23.36 -49.76
CA LYS A 244 -43.04 -22.66 -49.88
C LYS A 244 -43.53 -22.52 -51.32
N THR A 245 -42.63 -22.53 -52.29
CA THR A 245 -42.95 -22.34 -53.72
C THR A 245 -42.86 -23.62 -54.55
N GLU A 246 -42.32 -24.69 -53.98
CA GLU A 246 -42.16 -25.98 -54.66
C GLU A 246 -43.43 -26.83 -54.54
N GLN A 247 -43.79 -27.53 -55.61
CA GLN A 247 -44.97 -28.42 -55.65
C GLN A 247 -44.58 -29.90 -55.79
N ASP A 248 -43.35 -30.18 -56.22
CA ASP A 248 -42.83 -31.54 -56.31
C ASP A 248 -42.50 -32.10 -54.92
N VAL A 249 -43.28 -33.09 -54.47
CA VAL A 249 -43.15 -33.75 -53.18
C VAL A 249 -41.77 -34.40 -52.99
N MET A 250 -41.16 -34.93 -54.05
CA MET A 250 -39.83 -35.55 -53.95
C MET A 250 -38.74 -34.52 -53.71
N LYS A 251 -38.82 -33.34 -54.37
CA LYS A 251 -37.89 -32.23 -54.12
C LYS A 251 -38.10 -31.60 -52.76
N ILE A 252 -39.35 -31.47 -52.29
CA ILE A 252 -39.64 -30.98 -50.93
C ILE A 252 -38.95 -31.88 -49.90
N LYS A 253 -39.03 -33.22 -50.04
CA LYS A 253 -38.31 -34.16 -49.16
C LYS A 253 -36.80 -33.94 -49.18
N GLU A 254 -36.21 -33.74 -50.36
CA GLU A 254 -34.78 -33.45 -50.49
C GLU A 254 -34.40 -32.15 -49.78
N TYR A 255 -35.19 -31.08 -49.97
CA TYR A 255 -35.00 -29.79 -49.31
C TYR A 255 -35.12 -29.90 -47.79
N MET A 256 -36.08 -30.67 -47.27
CA MET A 256 -36.20 -30.95 -45.84
C MET A 256 -34.93 -31.63 -45.29
N THR A 257 -34.27 -32.51 -46.05
CA THR A 257 -32.98 -33.10 -45.65
C THR A 257 -31.87 -32.05 -45.56
N TYR A 258 -31.82 -31.05 -46.45
CA TYR A 258 -30.86 -29.94 -46.34
C TYR A 258 -31.14 -29.04 -45.13
N GLN A 259 -32.41 -28.84 -44.80
CA GLN A 259 -32.81 -28.12 -43.59
C GLN A 259 -32.36 -28.86 -42.34
N GLU A 260 -32.62 -30.17 -42.22
CA GLU A 260 -32.17 -30.99 -41.10
C GLU A 260 -30.64 -30.92 -40.91
N ARG A 261 -29.86 -31.01 -41.99
CA ARG A 261 -28.41 -30.84 -41.92
C ARG A 261 -28.00 -29.46 -41.40
N SER A 262 -28.71 -28.41 -41.78
CA SER A 262 -28.41 -27.04 -41.32
C SER A 262 -28.78 -26.83 -39.85
N VAL A 263 -29.89 -27.42 -39.39
CA VAL A 263 -30.29 -27.42 -37.97
C VAL A 263 -29.28 -28.19 -37.14
N LYS A 264 -28.86 -29.38 -37.58
CA LYS A 264 -27.85 -30.17 -36.88
C LYS A 264 -26.52 -29.43 -36.74
N LYS A 265 -26.04 -28.80 -37.82
CA LYS A 265 -24.85 -27.95 -37.77
C LYS A 265 -24.96 -26.80 -36.76
N LEU A 266 -26.14 -26.18 -36.64
CA LEU A 266 -26.37 -25.11 -35.65
C LEU A 266 -26.32 -25.66 -34.23
N ASP A 267 -26.93 -26.82 -33.98
CA ASP A 267 -26.92 -27.51 -32.68
C ASP A 267 -25.50 -27.91 -32.25
N ASP A 268 -24.72 -28.51 -33.17
CA ASP A 268 -23.31 -28.85 -32.96
C ASP A 268 -22.50 -27.59 -32.56
N LEU A 269 -22.73 -26.46 -33.24
CA LEU A 269 -22.02 -25.20 -32.97
C LEU A 269 -22.40 -24.59 -31.61
N ILE A 270 -23.67 -24.72 -31.20
CA ILE A 270 -24.12 -24.31 -29.87
C ILE A 270 -23.47 -25.20 -28.80
N GLN A 271 -23.39 -26.50 -29.05
CA GLN A 271 -22.77 -27.45 -28.14
C GLN A 271 -21.27 -27.15 -27.97
N ASP A 272 -20.55 -26.87 -29.04
CA ASP A 272 -19.13 -26.46 -29.01
C ASP A 272 -18.93 -25.19 -28.16
N ILE A 273 -19.81 -24.18 -28.30
CA ILE A 273 -19.77 -22.95 -27.50
C ILE A 273 -20.00 -23.25 -26.01
N LEU A 274 -20.97 -24.12 -25.69
CA LEU A 274 -21.29 -24.51 -24.31
C LEU A 274 -20.14 -25.28 -23.67
N ASP A 275 -19.51 -26.19 -24.41
CA ASP A 275 -18.39 -26.99 -23.92
C ASP A 275 -17.14 -26.13 -23.72
N LEU A 276 -16.86 -25.19 -24.62
CA LEU A 276 -15.81 -24.17 -24.42
C LEU A 276 -16.07 -23.34 -23.14
N SER A 277 -17.33 -22.90 -22.94
CA SER A 277 -17.71 -22.08 -21.79
C SER A 277 -17.67 -22.84 -20.45
N ARG A 278 -17.99 -24.13 -20.46
CA ARG A 278 -17.84 -25.03 -19.31
C ARG A 278 -16.37 -25.27 -19.02
N ASN A 279 -15.57 -25.62 -20.02
CA ASN A 279 -14.13 -25.86 -19.87
C ASN A 279 -13.39 -24.62 -19.36
N ALA A 280 -13.82 -23.41 -19.70
CA ALA A 280 -13.26 -22.17 -19.18
C ALA A 280 -13.55 -21.92 -17.67
N ARG A 281 -14.60 -22.52 -17.11
CA ARG A 281 -15.04 -22.31 -15.71
C ARG A 281 -14.71 -23.45 -14.75
N LEU A 282 -14.29 -24.60 -15.27
CA LEU A 282 -13.92 -25.75 -14.46
C LEU A 282 -12.48 -25.63 -13.96
N ASP A 283 -12.28 -25.85 -12.65
CA ASP A 283 -10.96 -26.03 -12.08
C ASP A 283 -10.22 -27.18 -12.78
N ILE A 284 -8.90 -27.01 -12.97
CA ILE A 284 -8.06 -28.03 -13.62
C ILE A 284 -7.77 -29.12 -12.59
N PHE A 285 -8.15 -30.36 -12.90
CA PHE A 285 -7.84 -31.52 -12.06
C PHE A 285 -6.73 -32.33 -12.73
N ILE A 286 -5.49 -32.14 -12.25
CA ILE A 286 -4.32 -32.87 -12.76
C ILE A 286 -4.24 -34.23 -12.06
N GLU A 287 -4.26 -35.30 -12.86
CA GLU A 287 -4.05 -36.68 -12.40
C GLU A 287 -3.00 -37.38 -13.29
N PRO A 288 -2.29 -38.39 -12.76
CA PRO A 288 -1.38 -39.21 -13.56
C PRO A 288 -2.17 -40.09 -14.53
N VAL A 289 -1.91 -39.94 -15.83
CA VAL A 289 -2.60 -40.67 -16.91
C VAL A 289 -1.59 -41.51 -17.70
N ASP A 290 -1.84 -42.81 -17.81
CA ASP A 290 -1.13 -43.65 -18.78
C ASP A 290 -1.61 -43.30 -20.19
N LEU A 291 -0.73 -42.65 -20.94
CA LEU A 291 -1.10 -42.06 -22.24
C LEU A 291 -1.45 -43.13 -23.27
N LYS A 292 -0.81 -44.30 -23.21
CA LYS A 292 -1.05 -45.39 -24.15
C LYS A 292 -2.43 -46.01 -23.94
N LEU A 293 -2.79 -46.27 -22.68
CA LEU A 293 -4.12 -46.75 -22.31
C LEU A 293 -5.21 -45.71 -22.64
N PHE A 294 -4.93 -44.44 -22.37
CA PHE A 294 -5.87 -43.36 -22.68
C PHE A 294 -6.13 -43.25 -24.20
N ILE A 295 -5.09 -43.15 -25.03
CA ILE A 295 -5.23 -43.08 -26.49
C ILE A 295 -5.98 -44.30 -27.02
N LYS A 296 -5.67 -45.50 -26.52
CA LYS A 296 -6.36 -46.72 -26.92
C LYS A 296 -7.86 -46.65 -26.62
N SER A 297 -8.24 -46.16 -25.44
CA SER A 297 -9.66 -45.98 -25.07
C SER A 297 -10.38 -44.95 -25.96
N CYS A 298 -9.69 -43.89 -26.37
CA CYS A 298 -10.23 -42.89 -27.30
C CYS A 298 -10.43 -43.49 -28.69
N VAL A 299 -9.45 -44.23 -29.21
CA VAL A 299 -9.55 -44.91 -30.50
C VAL A 299 -10.67 -45.94 -30.51
N GLU A 300 -10.80 -46.74 -29.45
CA GLU A 300 -11.87 -47.73 -29.28
C GLU A 300 -13.27 -47.09 -29.25
N SER A 301 -13.39 -45.84 -28.80
CA SER A 301 -14.69 -45.13 -28.80
C SER A 301 -15.25 -44.88 -30.21
N PHE A 302 -14.39 -44.90 -31.24
CA PHE A 302 -14.79 -44.77 -32.65
C PHE A 302 -15.07 -46.11 -33.34
N SER A 303 -14.93 -47.24 -32.63
CA SER A 303 -15.07 -48.60 -33.20
C SER A 303 -16.46 -48.90 -33.81
N TYR A 304 -17.47 -48.11 -33.46
CA TYR A 304 -18.83 -48.23 -33.98
C TYR A 304 -19.04 -47.61 -35.37
N MET A 305 -18.08 -46.83 -35.89
CA MET A 305 -18.19 -46.22 -37.23
C MET A 305 -17.91 -47.26 -38.33
N GLU A 306 -18.74 -47.29 -39.38
CA GLU A 306 -18.61 -48.27 -40.47
C GLU A 306 -17.25 -48.19 -41.19
N GLU A 307 -16.67 -46.99 -41.27
CA GLU A 307 -15.38 -46.73 -41.89
C GLU A 307 -14.18 -47.08 -41.00
N PHE A 308 -14.37 -47.28 -39.69
CA PHE A 308 -13.28 -47.58 -38.75
C PHE A 308 -12.52 -48.85 -39.14
N LYS A 309 -13.24 -49.84 -39.68
CA LYS A 309 -12.64 -51.12 -40.14
C LYS A 309 -11.84 -50.99 -41.43
N LYS A 310 -11.89 -49.84 -42.10
CA LYS A 310 -11.16 -49.57 -43.36
C LYS A 310 -9.83 -48.85 -43.12
N VAL A 311 -9.48 -48.55 -41.87
CA VAL A 311 -8.30 -47.76 -41.49
C VAL A 311 -7.42 -48.57 -40.54
N GLU A 312 -6.12 -48.63 -40.83
CA GLU A 312 -5.12 -49.19 -39.92
C GLU A 312 -4.63 -48.10 -38.96
N ILE A 313 -4.77 -48.32 -37.65
CA ILE A 313 -4.40 -47.35 -36.61
C ILE A 313 -3.20 -47.89 -35.84
N LEU A 314 -2.07 -47.18 -35.93
CA LEU A 314 -0.81 -47.52 -35.26
C LEU A 314 -0.60 -46.58 -34.07
N ILE A 315 -0.55 -47.13 -32.85
CA ILE A 315 -0.28 -46.39 -31.61
C ILE A 315 1.16 -46.65 -31.19
N ASP A 316 2.06 -45.72 -31.49
CA ASP A 316 3.47 -45.78 -31.09
C ASP A 316 3.72 -44.90 -29.86
N VAL A 317 3.48 -45.48 -28.68
CA VAL A 317 3.71 -44.82 -27.38
C VAL A 317 4.45 -45.80 -26.46
N PRO A 318 5.52 -45.37 -25.76
CA PRO A 318 6.24 -46.20 -24.80
C PRO A 318 5.33 -46.74 -23.70
N ASP A 319 5.54 -47.98 -23.26
CA ASP A 319 4.77 -48.57 -22.17
C ASP A 319 5.06 -47.87 -20.84
N GLY A 320 4.00 -47.59 -20.07
CA GLY A 320 4.10 -46.88 -18.80
C GLY A 320 4.42 -45.38 -18.92
N PHE A 321 4.19 -44.77 -20.09
CA PHE A 321 4.37 -43.33 -20.28
C PHE A 321 3.24 -42.55 -19.57
N ILE A 322 3.52 -42.12 -18.33
CA ILE A 322 2.58 -41.38 -17.49
C ILE A 322 2.76 -39.88 -17.69
N VAL A 323 1.65 -39.19 -17.97
CA VAL A 323 1.59 -37.72 -18.05
C VAL A 323 0.64 -37.20 -16.98
N ASN A 324 1.08 -36.20 -16.22
CA ASN A 324 0.23 -35.49 -15.27
C ASN A 324 -0.61 -34.45 -16.03
N THR A 325 -1.88 -34.75 -16.26
CA THR A 325 -2.78 -33.89 -17.04
C THR A 325 -4.23 -34.02 -16.58
N ASP A 326 -5.10 -33.17 -17.11
CA ASP A 326 -6.56 -33.26 -16.90
C ASP A 326 -7.18 -34.17 -17.96
N THR A 327 -7.61 -35.36 -17.57
CA THR A 327 -8.20 -36.37 -18.46
C THR A 327 -9.44 -35.87 -19.19
N ARG A 328 -10.22 -34.99 -18.57
CA ARG A 328 -11.47 -34.46 -19.16
C ARG A 328 -11.17 -33.54 -20.32
N ARG A 329 -10.12 -32.72 -20.20
CA ARG A 329 -9.68 -31.81 -21.27
C ARG A 329 -8.86 -32.50 -22.35
N LEU A 330 -8.19 -33.61 -22.03
CA LEU A 330 -7.41 -34.38 -23.02
C LEU A 330 -8.30 -35.18 -23.99
N LYS A 331 -9.59 -35.35 -23.67
CA LYS A 331 -10.56 -36.13 -24.44
C LYS A 331 -11.39 -35.30 -25.42
N VAL A 332 -11.49 -34.00 -25.18
CA VAL A 332 -12.13 -32.99 -26.04
C VAL A 332 -11.12 -32.52 -27.07
#